data_AF-A0A377VWG2-F1
#
_entry.id   AF-A0A377VWG2-F1
#
_cell.length_a   1.000
_cell.length_b   1.000
_cell.length_c   1.000
_cell.angle_alpha   90.00
_cell.angle_beta   90.00
_cell.angle_gamma   90.00
#
_symmetry.space_group_name_H-M   'P 1'
#
loop_
_entity.id
_entity.type
_entity.pdbx_description
1 polymer ?
#
loop_
_entity_poly.entity_id
_entity_poly.type
_entity_poly.pdbx_seq_one_letter_code
_entity_poly.pdbx_strand_id
1 'polypeptide(L)' 'MQQYQFPQGFLWGAAASGPQTEGVTNKRHRSIWDSWFAEQPERFISR' A
#
# COMPACT_ATOMS: atom_id res chain seq x y z
N MET A 1 -25.26 -9.30 -24.86
CA MET A 1 -24.20 -9.06 -23.86
C MET A 1 -22.87 -8.98 -24.58
N GLN A 2 -22.02 -8.00 -24.26
CA GLN A 2 -20.71 -7.87 -24.89
C GLN A 2 -19.71 -8.78 -24.16
N GLN A 3 -18.98 -9.62 -24.90
CA GLN A 3 -17.95 -10.48 -24.35
C GLN A 3 -16.57 -9.88 -24.67
N TYR A 4 -15.78 -9.60 -23.64
CA TYR A 4 -14.41 -9.11 -23.78
C TYR A 4 -13.43 -10.30 -23.71
N GLN A 5 -12.54 -10.40 -24.69
CA GLN A 5 -11.50 -11.42 -24.76
C GLN A 5 -10.14 -10.79 -24.53
N PHE A 6 -9.31 -11.43 -23.71
CA PHE A 6 -7.93 -11.04 -23.47
C PHE A 6 -6.99 -11.94 -24.27
N PRO A 7 -5.83 -11.45 -24.73
CA PRO A 7 -4.84 -12.27 -25.43
C PRO A 7 -4.41 -13.50 -24.61
N GLN A 8 -3.98 -14.55 -25.31
CA GLN A 8 -3.36 -15.71 -24.67
C GLN A 8 -2.12 -15.25 -23.87
N GLY A 9 -2.04 -15.66 -22.60
CA GLY A 9 -0.94 -15.28 -21.71
C GLY A 9 -1.08 -13.91 -21.06
N PHE A 10 -2.28 -13.31 -21.08
CA PHE A 10 -2.54 -12.07 -20.35
C PHE A 10 -2.28 -12.25 -18.86
N LEU A 11 -1.42 -11.40 -18.30
CA LEU A 11 -1.04 -11.46 -16.89
C LEU A 11 -2.06 -10.73 -16.03
N TRP A 12 -2.67 -11.48 -15.10
CA TRP A 12 -3.50 -10.94 -14.05
C TRP A 12 -2.70 -10.92 -12.76
N GLY A 13 -2.66 -9.78 -12.10
CA GLY A 13 -1.90 -9.61 -10.87
C GLY A 13 -2.57 -8.61 -9.94
N ALA A 14 -1.99 -8.51 -8.75
CA ALA A 14 -2.33 -7.52 -7.74
C ALA A 14 -1.07 -6.75 -7.35
N ALA A 15 -1.25 -5.56 -6.78
CA ALA A 15 -0.15 -4.73 -6.31
C ALA A 15 -0.42 -4.23 -4.90
N ALA A 16 0.65 -4.15 -4.11
CA ALA A 16 0.69 -3.55 -2.78
C ALA A 16 2.06 -2.88 -2.57
N SER A 17 2.18 -2.03 -1.57
CA SER A 17 3.48 -1.47 -1.17
C SER A 17 3.80 -1.83 0.28
N GLY A 18 5.08 -2.14 0.54
CA GLY A 18 5.54 -2.53 1.87
C GLY A 18 5.10 -1.58 2.99
N PRO A 19 5.31 -0.25 2.86
CA PRO A 19 4.85 0.71 3.88
C PRO A 19 3.35 0.66 4.19
N GLN A 20 2.51 0.23 3.24
CA GLN A 20 1.07 0.15 3.42
C GLN A 20 0.61 -1.19 4.03
N THR A 21 1.43 -2.25 3.99
CA THR A 21 0.99 -3.61 4.34
C THR A 21 1.86 -4.34 5.35
N GLU A 22 3.16 -4.07 5.42
CA GLU A 22 4.10 -4.86 6.24
C GLU A 22 4.05 -4.49 7.73
N GLY A 23 3.64 -3.26 8.04
CA GLY A 23 3.74 -2.70 9.39
C GLY A 23 5.16 -2.22 9.74
N VAL A 24 5.44 -2.04 11.04
CA VAL A 24 6.69 -1.40 11.53
C VAL A 24 7.56 -2.32 12.39
N THR A 25 7.13 -3.55 12.67
CA THR A 25 7.86 -4.50 13.53
C THR A 25 9.21 -4.86 12.91
N ASN A 26 10.29 -4.82 13.72
CA ASN A 26 11.67 -5.10 13.30
C ASN A 26 12.20 -4.22 12.14
N LYS A 27 11.56 -3.09 11.86
CA LYS A 27 12.01 -2.14 10.84
C LYS A 27 13.24 -1.37 11.36
N ARG A 28 14.39 -1.52 10.70
CA ARG A 28 15.68 -0.94 11.14
C ARG A 28 15.69 0.60 11.15
N HIS A 29 15.00 1.22 10.20
CA HIS A 29 14.99 2.66 10.02
C HIS A 29 13.57 3.18 9.82
N ARG A 30 13.29 4.36 10.35
CA ARG A 30 12.03 5.05 10.10
C ARG A 30 12.02 5.64 8.70
N SER A 31 10.90 5.45 8.01
CA SER A 31 10.56 6.22 6.81
C SER A 31 10.01 7.59 7.19
N ILE A 32 9.90 8.50 6.21
CA ILE A 32 9.23 9.79 6.40
C ILE A 32 7.79 9.63 6.89
N TRP A 33 7.09 8.57 6.46
CA TRP A 33 5.72 8.29 6.86
C TRP A 33 5.64 7.85 8.32
N ASP A 34 6.60 7.06 8.78
CA ASP A 34 6.65 6.62 10.19
C ASP A 34 6.90 7.82 11.10
N SER A 35 7.82 8.72 10.71
CA SER A 35 8.12 9.94 11.46
C SER A 35 6.91 10.89 11.48
N TRP A 36 6.28 11.11 10.33
CA TRP A 36 5.14 12.03 10.25
C TRP A 36 3.93 11.54 11.03
N PHE A 37 3.60 10.23 10.97
CA PHE A 37 2.51 9.67 11.76
C PHE A 37 2.79 9.76 13.27
N ALA A 38 4.04 9.55 13.69
CA ALA A 38 4.42 9.68 15.10
C ALA A 38 4.33 11.15 15.59
N GLU A 39 4.64 12.11 14.73
CA GLU A 39 4.60 13.55 15.06
C GLU A 39 3.19 14.14 15.01
N GLN A 40 2.35 13.71 14.06
CA GLN A 40 1.04 14.31 13.76
C GLN A 40 -0.04 13.25 13.46
N PRO A 41 -0.34 12.34 14.39
CA PRO A 41 -1.27 11.22 14.16
C PRO A 41 -2.69 11.68 13.83
N GLU A 42 -3.11 12.85 14.33
CA GLU A 42 -4.43 13.43 14.08
C GLU A 42 -4.69 13.74 12.60
N ARG A 43 -3.64 13.86 11.78
CA ARG A 43 -3.77 14.07 10.33
C ARG A 43 -4.16 12.81 9.55
N PHE A 44 -4.05 11.65 10.17
CA PHE A 44 -4.26 10.35 9.53
C PHE A 44 -5.58 9.68 9.96
N ILE A 45 -6.40 10.39 10.73
CA ILE A 45 -7.76 9.99 11.07
C ILE A 45 -8.73 11.00 10.44
N SER A 46 -9.67 10.49 9.63
CA SER A 46 -10.85 11.23 9.20
C SER A 46 -11.92 11.18 10.29
N ARG A 47 -12.51 12.34 10.61
CA ARG A 47 -13.71 12.41 11.46
C ARG A 47 -14.93 11.82 10.78
#